data_AF-A0A969P8K3-F1
#
_entry.id   AF-A0A969P8K3-F1
#
_cell.length_a   1.000
_cell.length_b   1.000
_cell.length_c   1.000
_cell.angle_alpha   90.00
_cell.angle_beta   90.00
_cell.angle_gamma   90.00
#
_symmetry.space_group_name_H-M   'P 1'
#
loop_
_entity.id
_entity.type
_entity.pdbx_description
1 polymer ?
#
loop_
_entity_poly.entity_id
_entity_poly.type
_entity_poly.pdbx_seq_one_letter_code
_entity_poly.pdbx_strand_id
1 'polypeptide(L)'
;MKHPLIPLAASLMTATVAPLSAVGTDAALIDFTLPVEQDTIDAHPPVVSESALPVAAAPNPTGSSSDAAVALNFDPPRSSSVAASAPSSPHLPTSPSPSSSPPPPASAVNPGSEALFTGGSDSLVARTVGAAEGTRTAAGGKTDLYEGHTDPGNGVWNRGTFSYQFGNTENLSAQEADRRQLTKIKRIHQTVLLSRAAAEGVAPLTLSEELNGIDLINQAPLAVTESGGYVERLAEAKQQGLTGEAAILEARVWAFWDPQREGWNAPGLSAYDDISKQESIRQDQKRRMGMIAEALESYEQQRGAVAEAKPQTRTGQRMATSPPPESPKQADPNKVADLIIFQDKAPQPQEQSEQLISSNW
;
A
#
# COMPACT_ATOMS: atom_id res chain seq x y z
N MET A 1 39.24 -9.19 42.89
CA MET A 1 39.54 -7.95 42.15
C MET A 1 38.36 -7.02 42.35
N LYS A 2 38.57 -5.88 43.03
CA LYS A 2 37.53 -4.91 43.41
C LYS A 2 37.61 -3.75 42.42
N HIS A 3 36.52 -3.47 41.69
CA HIS A 3 36.38 -2.27 40.86
C HIS A 3 35.85 -1.11 41.72
N PRO A 4 36.34 0.13 41.53
CA PRO A 4 35.84 1.28 42.26
C PRO A 4 34.56 1.85 41.61
N LEU A 5 33.61 2.21 42.45
CA LEU A 5 32.42 3.01 42.11
C LEU A 5 32.83 4.47 41.89
N ILE A 6 32.40 5.05 40.76
CA ILE A 6 32.49 6.48 40.46
C ILE A 6 31.14 7.11 40.84
N PRO A 7 31.08 8.18 41.63
CA PRO A 7 29.82 8.84 41.94
C PRO A 7 29.40 9.80 40.81
N LEU A 8 28.14 9.70 40.39
CA LEU A 8 27.50 10.66 39.49
C LEU A 8 27.04 11.88 40.31
N ALA A 9 27.57 13.06 40.00
CA ALA A 9 27.10 14.32 40.56
C ALA A 9 25.79 14.74 39.87
N ALA A 10 24.70 14.81 40.63
CA ALA A 10 23.44 15.37 40.18
C ALA A 10 23.51 16.90 40.22
N SER A 11 23.50 17.53 39.04
CA SER A 11 23.38 18.98 38.90
C SER A 11 21.89 19.34 38.84
N LEU A 12 21.33 19.85 39.95
CA LEU A 12 20.01 20.47 39.94
C LEU A 12 20.08 21.79 39.16
N MET A 13 19.41 21.86 38.01
CA MET A 13 19.02 23.13 37.41
C MET A 13 17.59 23.46 37.85
N THR A 14 17.46 24.48 38.68
CA THR A 14 16.19 25.13 39.01
C THR A 14 15.74 26.00 37.83
N ALA A 15 14.65 25.60 37.17
CA ALA A 15 13.94 26.45 36.22
C ALA A 15 12.83 27.23 36.94
N THR A 16 12.93 28.55 36.93
CA THR A 16 11.93 29.48 37.44
C THR A 16 10.80 29.60 36.42
N VAL A 17 9.59 29.15 36.77
CA VAL A 17 8.38 29.32 35.95
C VAL A 17 7.65 30.58 36.39
N ALA A 18 7.42 31.51 35.46
CA ALA A 18 6.59 32.68 35.64
C ALA A 18 5.09 32.32 35.53
N PRO A 19 4.18 33.01 36.25
CA PRO A 19 2.75 32.72 36.17
C PRO A 19 2.15 33.27 34.86
N LEU A 20 1.48 32.40 34.10
CA LEU A 20 0.60 32.81 33.01
C LEU A 20 -0.82 33.02 33.54
N SER A 21 -1.35 34.19 33.22
CA SER A 21 -2.70 34.65 33.53
C SER A 21 -3.79 33.77 32.92
N ALA A 22 -4.88 33.66 33.67
CA ALA A 22 -6.10 32.95 33.32
C ALA A 22 -6.80 33.52 32.07
N VAL A 23 -7.19 32.63 31.17
CA VAL A 23 -8.25 32.85 30.18
C VAL A 23 -9.26 31.72 30.35
N GLY A 24 -10.53 32.09 30.49
CA GLY A 24 -11.63 31.23 30.90
C GLY A 24 -11.96 30.12 29.92
N THR A 25 -12.28 28.96 30.48
CA THR A 25 -12.88 27.82 29.79
C THR A 25 -14.37 27.78 30.13
N ASP A 26 -15.22 28.03 29.13
CA ASP A 26 -16.59 27.52 29.14
C ASP A 26 -16.53 26.04 28.74
N ALA A 27 -16.67 25.17 29.74
CA ALA A 27 -16.82 23.73 29.55
C ALA A 27 -18.29 23.37 29.76
N ALA A 28 -19.00 23.13 28.65
CA ALA A 28 -20.30 22.47 28.70
C ALA A 28 -20.07 20.99 29.05
N LEU A 29 -20.43 20.63 30.28
CA LEU A 29 -20.66 19.25 30.71
C LEU A 29 -21.80 18.67 29.88
N ILE A 30 -21.54 17.61 29.12
CA ILE A 30 -22.59 16.67 28.68
C ILE A 30 -22.51 15.47 29.61
N ASP A 31 -23.47 15.40 30.51
CA ASP A 31 -23.82 14.28 31.37
C ASP A 31 -24.42 13.16 30.52
N PHE A 32 -23.83 11.97 30.58
CA PHE A 32 -24.33 10.77 29.92
C PHE A 32 -24.74 9.75 30.98
N THR A 33 -25.83 10.06 31.68
CA THR A 33 -26.54 9.12 32.54
C THR A 33 -27.41 8.21 31.66
N LEU A 34 -27.05 6.93 31.55
CA LEU A 34 -27.85 5.89 30.89
C LEU A 34 -28.98 5.42 31.82
N PRO A 35 -30.24 5.33 31.36
CA PRO A 35 -31.28 4.65 32.10
C PRO A 35 -31.09 3.13 32.00
N VAL A 36 -31.13 2.48 33.17
CA VAL A 36 -31.36 1.04 33.32
C VAL A 36 -32.86 0.81 33.13
N GLU A 37 -33.26 0.16 32.05
CA GLU A 37 -34.60 -0.44 31.95
C GLU A 37 -34.52 -1.92 32.31
N GLN A 38 -35.31 -2.28 33.33
CA GLN A 38 -35.59 -3.64 33.76
C GLN A 38 -36.72 -4.18 32.89
N ASP A 39 -36.43 -5.19 32.06
CA ASP A 39 -37.47 -5.95 31.39
C ASP A 39 -37.95 -7.11 32.28
N THR A 40 -39.24 -7.04 32.60
CA THR A 40 -40.01 -8.04 33.32
C THR A 40 -40.44 -9.20 32.42
N ILE A 41 -40.66 -10.33 33.08
CA ILE A 41 -40.91 -11.69 32.60
C ILE A 41 -42.41 -11.87 32.26
N ASP A 42 -42.68 -12.93 31.48
CA ASP A 42 -43.95 -13.67 31.27
C ASP A 42 -44.88 -13.30 30.09
N ALA A 43 -44.91 -14.17 29.07
CA ALA A 43 -46.03 -15.09 28.80
C ALA A 43 -45.84 -15.95 27.52
N HIS A 44 -45.92 -17.27 27.67
CA HIS A 44 -46.24 -18.28 26.64
C HIS A 44 -47.75 -18.26 26.26
N PRO A 45 -48.29 -19.07 25.30
CA PRO A 45 -47.84 -19.57 23.98
C PRO A 45 -48.95 -19.29 22.88
N PRO A 46 -49.06 -19.94 21.68
CA PRO A 46 -49.20 -21.39 21.46
C PRO A 46 -48.40 -22.00 20.30
N VAL A 47 -48.31 -23.32 20.42
CA VAL A 47 -47.82 -24.35 19.49
C VAL A 47 -48.57 -24.31 18.15
N VAL A 48 -47.84 -24.43 17.03
CA VAL A 48 -48.38 -24.96 15.78
C VAL A 48 -47.37 -25.93 15.16
N SER A 49 -47.82 -27.18 15.02
CA SER A 49 -47.16 -28.30 14.33
C SER A 49 -47.32 -28.20 12.81
N GLU A 50 -46.60 -29.10 12.11
CA GLU A 50 -46.74 -29.51 10.69
C GLU A 50 -46.13 -28.54 9.65
N SER A 51 -45.33 -28.95 8.65
CA SER A 51 -45.16 -30.24 7.99
C SER A 51 -43.74 -30.39 7.44
N ALA A 52 -43.20 -31.61 7.53
CA ALA A 52 -42.03 -32.06 6.80
C ALA A 52 -42.38 -32.30 5.32
N LEU A 53 -41.51 -31.87 4.41
CA LEU A 53 -41.50 -32.32 3.02
C LEU A 53 -40.16 -32.98 2.68
N PRO A 54 -40.17 -34.01 1.80
CA PRO A 54 -39.07 -34.95 1.66
C PRO A 54 -37.93 -34.42 0.78
N VAL A 55 -36.69 -34.62 1.25
CA VAL A 55 -35.46 -34.45 0.46
C VAL A 55 -35.33 -35.64 -0.49
N ALA A 56 -35.53 -35.37 -1.78
CA ALA A 56 -35.23 -36.32 -2.84
C ALA A 56 -33.70 -36.39 -3.05
N ALA A 57 -33.15 -37.58 -2.87
CA ALA A 57 -31.78 -37.92 -3.20
C ALA A 57 -31.59 -37.96 -4.73
N ALA A 58 -30.59 -37.23 -5.23
CA ALA A 58 -30.10 -37.33 -6.61
C ALA A 58 -28.65 -37.87 -6.61
N PRO A 59 -28.26 -38.64 -7.65
CA PRO A 59 -27.13 -39.55 -7.59
C PRO A 59 -25.77 -38.87 -7.83
N ASN A 60 -24.74 -39.42 -7.16
CA ASN A 60 -23.32 -39.17 -7.39
C ASN A 60 -22.91 -39.44 -8.85
N PRO A 61 -22.27 -38.49 -9.55
CA PRO A 61 -21.38 -38.81 -10.66
C PRO A 61 -19.94 -38.96 -10.12
N THR A 62 -19.46 -40.20 -10.13
CA THR A 62 -18.04 -40.55 -10.02
C THR A 62 -17.37 -40.10 -11.31
N GLY A 63 -16.71 -38.93 -11.27
CA GLY A 63 -15.91 -38.40 -12.36
C GLY A 63 -14.54 -37.98 -11.81
N SER A 64 -13.61 -38.92 -11.79
CA SER A 64 -12.20 -38.66 -11.49
C SER A 64 -11.59 -37.92 -12.69
N SER A 65 -11.45 -36.61 -12.58
CA SER A 65 -10.59 -35.80 -13.45
C SER A 65 -9.57 -35.13 -12.55
N SER A 66 -8.33 -35.57 -12.71
CA SER A 66 -7.16 -34.95 -12.09
C SER A 66 -6.92 -33.58 -12.72
N ASP A 67 -7.59 -32.56 -12.20
CA ASP A 67 -7.16 -31.18 -12.41
C ASP A 67 -5.89 -30.98 -11.58
N ALA A 68 -4.76 -30.95 -12.28
CA ALA A 68 -3.52 -30.47 -11.74
C ALA A 68 -3.73 -29.00 -11.34
N ALA A 69 -3.81 -28.74 -10.04
CA ALA A 69 -3.71 -27.39 -9.50
C ALA A 69 -2.42 -26.77 -10.02
N VAL A 70 -2.54 -25.85 -10.97
CA VAL A 70 -1.46 -24.94 -11.36
C VAL A 70 -1.26 -24.02 -10.17
N ALA A 71 -0.40 -24.43 -9.24
CA ALA A 71 0.12 -23.53 -8.22
C ALA A 71 0.85 -22.41 -8.97
N LEU A 72 0.38 -21.17 -8.82
CA LEU A 72 1.14 -19.99 -9.21
C LEU A 72 2.38 -19.95 -8.32
N ASN A 73 3.46 -20.51 -8.84
CA ASN A 73 4.77 -20.34 -8.24
C ASN A 73 5.21 -18.90 -8.52
N PHE A 74 5.22 -18.07 -7.48
CA PHE A 74 5.67 -16.68 -7.54
C PHE A 74 7.20 -16.54 -7.42
N ASP A 75 7.93 -17.65 -7.57
CA ASP A 75 9.37 -17.60 -7.81
C ASP A 75 9.65 -16.76 -9.06
N PRO A 76 10.54 -15.76 -8.99
CA PRO A 76 10.96 -15.01 -10.17
C PRO A 76 11.54 -15.98 -11.21
N PRO A 77 11.36 -15.73 -12.53
CA PRO A 77 11.95 -16.57 -13.57
C PRO A 77 13.46 -16.60 -13.37
N ARG A 78 14.00 -17.79 -13.06
CA ARG A 78 15.44 -18.00 -12.93
C ARG A 78 16.07 -17.74 -14.30
N SER A 79 16.77 -16.62 -14.43
CA SER A 79 17.63 -16.35 -15.59
C SER A 79 18.65 -17.47 -15.72
N SER A 80 18.46 -18.35 -16.70
CA SER A 80 19.36 -19.44 -17.04
C SER A 80 20.74 -18.88 -17.37
N SER A 81 21.68 -18.96 -16.44
CA SER A 81 23.09 -18.66 -16.71
C SER A 81 23.66 -19.78 -17.57
N VAL A 82 23.91 -19.45 -18.84
CA VAL A 82 24.59 -20.35 -19.75
C VAL A 82 26.05 -20.44 -19.31
N ALA A 83 26.46 -21.64 -18.89
CA ALA A 83 27.83 -21.98 -18.57
C ALA A 83 28.72 -21.81 -19.82
N ALA A 84 29.58 -20.80 -19.81
CA ALA A 84 30.61 -20.62 -20.83
C ALA A 84 31.88 -21.37 -20.43
N SER A 85 32.29 -22.30 -21.29
CA SER A 85 33.53 -23.07 -21.18
C SER A 85 34.75 -22.19 -21.44
N ALA A 86 35.81 -22.40 -20.64
CA ALA A 86 37.15 -21.87 -20.88
C ALA A 86 37.82 -22.54 -22.10
N PRO A 87 38.78 -21.87 -22.76
CA PRO A 87 40.17 -22.29 -22.55
C PRO A 87 41.20 -21.15 -22.50
N SER A 88 42.38 -21.55 -22.01
CA SER A 88 43.56 -20.79 -21.62
C SER A 88 44.41 -20.24 -22.77
N SER A 89 45.06 -19.08 -22.57
CA SER A 89 46.45 -18.80 -22.98
C SER A 89 47.01 -17.52 -22.33
N PRO A 90 48.34 -17.43 -22.08
CA PRO A 90 48.96 -16.34 -21.33
C PRO A 90 49.55 -15.25 -22.26
N HIS A 91 49.22 -13.99 -22.03
CA HIS A 91 49.91 -12.85 -22.64
C HIS A 91 50.34 -11.82 -21.56
N LEU A 92 51.52 -11.25 -21.83
CA LEU A 92 52.40 -10.42 -21.00
C LEU A 92 51.81 -9.05 -20.59
N PRO A 93 52.40 -8.39 -19.57
CA PRO A 93 51.84 -7.18 -18.94
C PRO A 93 52.07 -5.91 -19.77
N THR A 94 50.99 -5.20 -20.10
CA THR A 94 51.02 -3.85 -20.65
C THR A 94 50.61 -2.84 -19.55
N SER A 95 51.38 -1.77 -19.45
CA SER A 95 51.32 -0.68 -18.46
C SER A 95 49.92 -0.16 -18.12
N PRO A 96 49.63 0.15 -16.84
CA PRO A 96 48.36 0.77 -16.45
C PRO A 96 48.31 2.23 -16.89
N SER A 97 47.35 2.54 -17.77
CA SER A 97 46.87 3.90 -18.02
C SER A 97 46.30 4.51 -16.74
N PRO A 98 46.42 5.84 -16.55
CA PRO A 98 45.93 6.52 -15.36
C PRO A 98 44.40 6.37 -15.23
N SER A 99 44.02 5.81 -14.10
CA SER A 99 42.65 5.65 -13.61
C SER A 99 41.93 6.99 -13.56
N SER A 100 41.05 7.25 -14.52
CA SER A 100 40.00 8.26 -14.38
C SER A 100 38.96 7.69 -13.43
N SER A 101 39.00 8.10 -12.16
CA SER A 101 37.94 7.80 -11.20
C SER A 101 36.59 8.22 -11.79
N PRO A 102 35.58 7.33 -11.82
CA PRO A 102 34.25 7.73 -12.23
C PRO A 102 33.76 8.85 -11.30
N PRO A 103 33.10 9.89 -11.85
CA PRO A 103 32.51 10.94 -11.02
C PRO A 103 31.53 10.31 -10.02
N PRO A 104 31.42 10.87 -8.80
CA PRO A 104 30.44 10.39 -7.82
C PRO A 104 29.04 10.40 -8.45
N PRO A 105 28.22 9.37 -8.22
CA PRO A 105 26.86 9.34 -8.73
C PRO A 105 26.15 10.62 -8.26
N ALA A 106 25.65 11.40 -9.21
CA ALA A 106 24.84 12.56 -8.90
C ALA A 106 23.69 12.09 -8.00
N SER A 107 23.60 12.62 -6.78
CA SER A 107 22.52 12.29 -5.84
C SER A 107 21.19 12.39 -6.58
N ALA A 108 20.54 11.24 -6.77
CA ALA A 108 19.26 11.17 -7.45
C ALA A 108 18.29 12.11 -6.71
N VAL A 109 17.88 13.18 -7.38
CA VAL A 109 16.92 14.13 -6.83
C VAL A 109 15.63 13.36 -6.63
N ASN A 110 15.19 13.20 -5.37
CA ASN A 110 13.87 12.63 -5.09
C ASN A 110 12.85 13.41 -5.92
N PRO A 111 12.16 12.77 -6.88
CA PRO A 111 11.06 13.43 -7.57
C PRO A 111 10.05 13.80 -6.47
N GLY A 112 9.68 15.08 -6.37
CA GLY A 112 8.71 15.52 -5.36
C GLY A 112 7.46 14.64 -5.39
N SER A 113 6.82 14.39 -4.25
CA SER A 113 5.83 13.32 -4.08
C SER A 113 4.69 13.30 -5.12
N GLU A 114 4.30 14.44 -5.69
CA GLU A 114 3.33 14.51 -6.80
C GLU A 114 3.82 13.87 -8.12
N ALA A 115 5.12 14.00 -8.40
CA ALA A 115 5.74 13.45 -9.59
C ALA A 115 5.71 11.91 -9.61
N LEU A 116 5.62 11.26 -8.44
CA LEU A 116 5.51 9.80 -8.32
C LEU A 116 4.25 9.25 -9.01
N PHE A 117 3.16 10.02 -9.02
CA PHE A 117 1.87 9.66 -9.60
C PHE A 117 1.66 10.18 -11.02
N THR A 118 2.60 10.96 -11.55
CA THR A 118 2.48 11.55 -12.90
C THR A 118 2.61 10.45 -13.96
N GLY A 119 1.69 10.43 -14.93
CA GLY A 119 1.61 9.39 -15.97
C GLY A 119 0.54 8.33 -15.73
N GLY A 120 -0.21 8.40 -14.62
CA GLY A 120 -1.33 7.51 -14.35
C GLY A 120 -0.88 6.04 -14.27
N SER A 121 -1.43 5.19 -15.13
CA SER A 121 -1.03 3.78 -15.25
C SER A 121 0.46 3.61 -15.63
N ASP A 122 1.13 4.61 -16.17
CA ASP A 122 2.56 4.54 -16.50
C ASP A 122 3.46 5.35 -15.53
N SER A 123 2.88 5.79 -14.41
CA SER A 123 3.61 6.50 -13.36
C SER A 123 4.66 5.61 -12.66
N LEU A 124 5.60 6.23 -11.95
CA LEU A 124 6.59 5.49 -11.16
C LEU A 124 5.92 4.59 -10.12
N VAL A 125 4.86 5.09 -9.46
CA VAL A 125 4.04 4.31 -8.53
C VAL A 125 3.43 3.09 -9.23
N ALA A 126 2.81 3.28 -10.41
CA ALA A 126 2.21 2.17 -11.13
C ALA A 126 3.25 1.13 -11.55
N ARG A 127 4.44 1.55 -12.00
CA ARG A 127 5.52 0.62 -12.37
C ARG A 127 6.04 -0.18 -11.19
N THR A 128 6.30 0.47 -10.06
CA THR A 128 6.90 -0.15 -8.87
C THR A 128 5.92 -1.05 -8.13
N VAL A 129 4.71 -0.55 -7.86
CA VAL A 129 3.64 -1.36 -7.22
C VAL A 129 3.20 -2.49 -8.15
N GLY A 130 3.04 -2.23 -9.46
CA GLY A 130 2.70 -3.26 -10.43
C GLY A 130 3.76 -4.38 -10.54
N ALA A 131 5.04 -4.03 -10.41
CA ALA A 131 6.10 -5.03 -10.35
C ALA A 131 6.00 -5.88 -9.06
N ALA A 132 5.70 -5.26 -7.93
CA ALA A 132 5.50 -5.99 -6.66
C ALA A 132 4.28 -6.93 -6.70
N GLU A 133 3.20 -6.52 -7.38
CA GLU A 133 2.02 -7.36 -7.64
C GLU A 133 2.25 -8.45 -8.70
N GLY A 134 3.27 -8.30 -9.56
CA GLY A 134 3.52 -9.19 -10.71
C GLY A 134 2.66 -8.88 -11.94
N THR A 135 1.85 -7.83 -11.92
CA THR A 135 1.05 -7.33 -13.07
C THR A 135 1.90 -6.53 -14.06
N ARG A 136 3.13 -6.18 -13.67
CA ARG A 136 4.14 -5.55 -14.51
C ARG A 136 5.50 -6.23 -14.35
N THR A 137 6.30 -6.12 -15.40
CA THR A 137 7.75 -6.34 -15.37
C THR A 137 8.46 -5.17 -14.69
N ALA A 138 9.70 -5.36 -14.22
CA ALA A 138 10.54 -4.28 -13.69
C ALA A 138 10.71 -3.12 -14.70
N ALA A 139 10.78 -3.44 -15.99
CA ALA A 139 10.84 -2.45 -17.07
C ALA A 139 9.55 -1.63 -17.26
N GLY A 140 8.47 -1.94 -16.53
CA GLY A 140 7.19 -1.25 -16.54
C GLY A 140 6.17 -1.81 -17.54
N GLY A 141 6.54 -2.79 -18.37
CA GLY A 141 5.63 -3.46 -19.29
C GLY A 141 4.63 -4.34 -18.55
N LYS A 142 3.39 -4.40 -19.03
CA LYS A 142 2.28 -5.18 -18.44
C LYS A 142 2.48 -6.68 -18.69
N THR A 143 2.10 -7.51 -17.73
CA THR A 143 2.08 -8.98 -17.86
C THR A 143 0.65 -9.46 -18.15
N ASP A 144 0.47 -10.76 -18.38
CA ASP A 144 -0.87 -11.35 -18.60
C ASP A 144 -1.81 -11.13 -17.39
N LEU A 145 -1.25 -11.01 -16.18
CA LEU A 145 -2.00 -10.75 -14.94
C LEU A 145 -2.67 -9.37 -14.91
N TYR A 146 -2.23 -8.44 -15.77
CA TYR A 146 -2.82 -7.10 -15.89
C TYR A 146 -4.25 -7.12 -16.41
N GLU A 147 -4.57 -7.99 -17.37
CA GLU A 147 -5.93 -8.11 -17.90
C GLU A 147 -6.85 -8.88 -16.94
N GLY A 148 -6.24 -9.63 -16.03
CA GLY A 148 -6.84 -10.06 -14.78
C GLY A 148 -6.44 -11.47 -14.38
N HIS A 149 -6.67 -11.78 -13.12
CA HIS A 149 -6.33 -13.06 -12.52
C HIS A 149 -7.20 -13.33 -11.30
N THR A 150 -7.39 -14.61 -10.97
CA THR A 150 -8.03 -15.00 -9.72
C THR A 150 -6.99 -15.08 -8.61
N ASP A 151 -7.25 -14.39 -7.50
CA ASP A 151 -6.43 -14.49 -6.29
C ASP A 151 -6.61 -15.88 -5.66
N PRO A 152 -5.53 -16.68 -5.49
CA PRO A 152 -5.63 -18.01 -4.90
C PRO A 152 -6.07 -17.99 -3.43
N GLY A 153 -5.89 -16.88 -2.72
CA GLY A 153 -6.22 -16.76 -1.29
C GLY A 153 -7.71 -16.58 -1.01
N ASN A 154 -8.45 -15.89 -1.88
CA ASN A 154 -9.88 -15.60 -1.67
C ASN A 154 -10.79 -15.91 -2.88
N GLY A 155 -10.22 -16.32 -4.02
CA GLY A 155 -10.97 -16.62 -5.25
C GLY A 155 -11.53 -15.39 -5.96
N VAL A 156 -11.20 -14.17 -5.53
CA VAL A 156 -11.68 -12.92 -6.12
C VAL A 156 -10.89 -12.62 -7.38
N TRP A 157 -11.57 -12.08 -8.39
CA TRP A 157 -10.92 -11.65 -9.61
C TRP A 157 -10.35 -10.24 -9.49
N ASN A 158 -9.05 -10.14 -9.77
CA ASN A 158 -8.26 -8.93 -9.78
C ASN A 158 -8.02 -8.45 -11.20
N ARG A 159 -7.87 -7.14 -11.40
CA ARG A 159 -7.55 -6.56 -12.70
C ARG A 159 -6.73 -5.27 -12.59
N GLY A 160 -5.94 -4.97 -13.62
CA GLY A 160 -5.10 -3.77 -13.69
C GLY A 160 -3.73 -3.96 -13.04
N THR A 161 -2.94 -2.89 -13.09
CA THR A 161 -1.62 -2.77 -12.46
C THR A 161 -1.66 -3.05 -10.97
N PHE A 162 -2.73 -2.61 -10.29
CA PHE A 162 -2.81 -2.68 -8.84
C PHE A 162 -3.62 -3.88 -8.32
N SER A 163 -3.95 -4.84 -9.18
CA SER A 163 -4.73 -6.03 -8.83
C SER A 163 -6.09 -5.68 -8.17
N TYR A 164 -6.84 -4.77 -8.76
CA TYR A 164 -8.09 -4.27 -8.18
C TYR A 164 -9.21 -5.33 -8.17
N GLN A 165 -9.69 -5.66 -6.97
CA GLN A 165 -10.63 -6.77 -6.68
C GLN A 165 -12.08 -6.57 -7.16
N PHE A 166 -12.51 -5.34 -7.49
CA PHE A 166 -13.89 -5.06 -7.91
C PHE A 166 -14.08 -5.04 -9.43
N GLY A 167 -13.02 -5.34 -10.20
CA GLY A 167 -13.01 -5.21 -11.66
C GLY A 167 -14.07 -6.08 -12.35
N ASN A 168 -14.39 -7.27 -11.83
CA ASN A 168 -15.36 -8.16 -12.47
C ASN A 168 -16.82 -7.87 -12.13
N THR A 169 -17.14 -7.59 -10.87
CA THR A 169 -18.52 -7.25 -10.46
C THR A 169 -19.05 -6.05 -11.23
N GLU A 170 -18.15 -5.12 -11.58
CA GLU A 170 -18.46 -3.90 -12.33
C GLU A 170 -18.07 -3.97 -13.81
N ASN A 171 -17.54 -5.10 -14.28
CA ASN A 171 -17.01 -5.29 -15.65
C ASN A 171 -16.09 -4.14 -16.12
N LEU A 172 -15.19 -3.68 -15.25
CA LEU A 172 -14.27 -2.58 -15.52
C LEU A 172 -13.17 -3.01 -16.48
N SER A 173 -12.74 -2.10 -17.36
CA SER A 173 -11.47 -2.26 -18.07
C SER A 173 -10.30 -2.16 -17.09
N ALA A 174 -9.14 -2.72 -17.46
CA ALA A 174 -7.94 -2.65 -16.64
C ALA A 174 -7.46 -1.20 -16.41
N GLN A 175 -7.70 -0.32 -17.38
CA GLN A 175 -7.39 1.11 -17.27
C GLN A 175 -8.30 1.82 -16.26
N GLU A 176 -9.59 1.46 -16.21
CA GLU A 176 -10.52 2.03 -15.25
C GLU A 176 -10.26 1.51 -13.82
N ALA A 177 -9.91 0.23 -13.69
CA ALA A 177 -9.42 -0.35 -12.45
C ALA A 177 -8.18 0.42 -11.93
N ASP A 178 -7.20 0.67 -12.81
CA ASP A 178 -6.00 1.45 -12.48
C ASP A 178 -6.34 2.86 -12.02
N ARG A 179 -7.23 3.56 -12.74
CA ARG A 179 -7.63 4.92 -12.40
C ARG A 179 -8.20 4.99 -10.99
N ARG A 180 -9.15 4.11 -10.66
CA ARG A 180 -9.81 4.10 -9.35
C ARG A 180 -8.84 3.77 -8.22
N GLN A 181 -8.03 2.73 -8.40
CA GLN A 181 -7.10 2.29 -7.37
C GLN A 181 -5.99 3.33 -7.17
N LEU A 182 -5.47 3.93 -8.24
CA LEU A 182 -4.47 4.99 -8.14
C LEU A 182 -5.02 6.24 -7.43
N THR A 183 -6.27 6.62 -7.70
CA THR A 183 -6.94 7.73 -6.98
C THR A 183 -7.03 7.43 -5.48
N LYS A 184 -7.41 6.20 -5.09
CA LYS A 184 -7.44 5.78 -3.68
C LYS A 184 -6.05 5.84 -3.04
N ILE A 185 -5.05 5.24 -3.69
CA ILE A 185 -3.66 5.21 -3.20
C ILE A 185 -3.14 6.63 -3.00
N LYS A 186 -3.30 7.50 -4.01
CA LYS A 186 -2.85 8.89 -3.98
C LYS A 186 -3.47 9.65 -2.81
N ARG A 187 -4.77 9.47 -2.57
CA ARG A 187 -5.48 10.09 -1.44
C ARG A 187 -4.85 9.69 -0.10
N ILE A 188 -4.73 8.38 0.17
CA ILE A 188 -4.18 7.88 1.44
C ILE A 188 -2.70 8.31 1.60
N HIS A 189 -1.93 8.27 0.52
CA HIS A 189 -0.54 8.72 0.54
C HIS A 189 -0.41 10.19 0.97
N GLN A 190 -1.19 11.08 0.37
CA GLN A 190 -1.16 12.51 0.68
C GLN A 190 -1.71 12.83 2.07
N THR A 191 -2.84 12.22 2.45
CA THR A 191 -3.56 12.61 3.68
C THR A 191 -3.09 11.85 4.92
N VAL A 192 -2.51 10.65 4.77
CA VAL A 192 -2.12 9.80 5.89
C VAL A 192 -0.62 9.60 5.93
N LEU A 193 -0.03 8.98 4.90
CA LEU A 193 1.37 8.56 4.93
C LEU A 193 2.32 9.74 5.13
N LEU A 194 2.19 10.80 4.31
CA LEU A 194 3.04 11.99 4.43
C LEU A 194 2.79 12.76 5.73
N SER A 195 1.52 12.87 6.16
CA SER A 195 1.17 13.57 7.39
C SER A 195 1.73 12.87 8.62
N ARG A 196 1.66 11.53 8.67
CA ARG A 196 2.23 10.73 9.77
C ARG A 196 3.74 10.77 9.74
N ALA A 197 4.38 10.74 8.56
CA ALA A 197 5.83 10.80 8.47
C ALA A 197 6.37 12.11 9.08
N ALA A 198 5.64 13.22 8.89
CA ALA A 198 5.94 14.48 9.54
C ALA A 198 5.71 14.43 11.06
N ALA A 199 4.59 13.84 11.51
CA ALA A 199 4.26 13.73 12.93
C ALA A 199 5.27 12.86 13.72
N GLU A 200 5.71 11.76 13.13
CA GLU A 200 6.70 10.83 13.71
C GLU A 200 8.16 11.31 13.54
N GLY A 201 8.37 12.48 12.93
CA GLY A 201 9.71 13.05 12.75
C GLY A 201 10.61 12.26 11.79
N VAL A 202 10.03 11.42 10.93
CA VAL A 202 10.77 10.63 9.91
C VAL A 202 10.71 11.23 8.52
N ALA A 203 10.04 12.37 8.35
CA ALA A 203 10.03 13.15 7.11
C ALA A 203 11.34 13.96 6.93
N PRO A 204 11.77 14.22 5.68
CA PRO A 204 11.22 13.64 4.45
C PRO A 204 11.56 12.15 4.35
N LEU A 205 10.61 11.37 3.82
CA LEU A 205 10.88 9.98 3.47
C LEU A 205 11.87 9.93 2.30
N THR A 206 12.75 8.93 2.30
CA THR A 206 13.49 8.57 1.08
C THR A 206 12.52 8.01 0.04
N LEU A 207 12.89 8.08 -1.24
CA LEU A 207 12.07 7.51 -2.32
C LEU A 207 11.72 6.03 -2.07
N SER A 208 12.67 5.24 -1.59
CA SER A 208 12.45 3.83 -1.25
C SER A 208 11.46 3.66 -0.09
N GLU A 209 11.56 4.46 0.96
CA GLU A 209 10.62 4.43 2.08
C GLU A 209 9.20 4.81 1.66
N GLU A 210 9.08 5.84 0.80
CA GLU A 210 7.80 6.35 0.30
C GLU A 210 7.13 5.34 -0.64
N LEU A 211 7.86 4.77 -1.61
CA LEU A 211 7.32 3.75 -2.54
C LEU A 211 6.91 2.48 -1.81
N ASN A 212 7.65 2.06 -0.78
CA ASN A 212 7.27 0.91 0.04
C ASN A 212 6.02 1.16 0.87
N GLY A 213 5.87 2.35 1.45
CA GLY A 213 4.63 2.72 2.11
C GLY A 213 3.45 2.81 1.15
N ILE A 214 3.66 3.33 -0.08
CA ILE A 214 2.64 3.35 -1.15
C ILE A 214 2.21 1.94 -1.55
N ASP A 215 3.15 1.00 -1.69
CA ASP A 215 2.85 -0.40 -1.96
C ASP A 215 2.00 -1.03 -0.84
N LEU A 216 2.30 -0.75 0.44
CA LEU A 216 1.46 -1.18 1.55
C LEU A 216 0.05 -0.58 1.52
N ILE A 217 -0.12 0.66 1.05
CA ILE A 217 -1.46 1.23 0.83
C ILE A 217 -2.25 0.37 -0.17
N ASN A 218 -1.58 -0.18 -1.20
CA ASN A 218 -2.23 -1.07 -2.15
C ASN A 218 -2.55 -2.44 -1.52
N GLN A 219 -1.55 -3.06 -0.88
CA GLN A 219 -1.62 -4.42 -0.35
C GLN A 219 -2.55 -4.54 0.85
N ALA A 220 -2.41 -3.65 1.83
CA ALA A 220 -3.08 -3.70 3.12
C ALA A 220 -3.23 -2.28 3.69
N PRO A 221 -4.25 -1.50 3.27
CA PRO A 221 -4.40 -0.10 3.67
C PRO A 221 -4.31 0.15 5.18
N LEU A 222 -4.85 -0.76 6.00
CA LEU A 222 -4.82 -0.65 7.47
C LEU A 222 -3.39 -0.68 8.04
N ALA A 223 -2.47 -1.38 7.40
CA ALA A 223 -1.05 -1.39 7.76
C ALA A 223 -0.38 -0.01 7.60
N VAL A 224 -1.06 0.96 6.98
CA VAL A 224 -0.61 2.36 6.87
C VAL A 224 -1.54 3.31 7.64
N THR A 225 -2.84 3.02 7.69
CA THR A 225 -3.84 3.94 8.25
C THR A 225 -4.15 3.76 9.72
N GLU A 226 -3.79 2.63 10.34
CA GLU A 226 -4.03 2.39 11.77
C GLU A 226 -2.83 2.78 12.63
N SER A 227 -3.04 2.98 13.93
CA SER A 227 -1.95 3.24 14.88
C SER A 227 -1.01 2.03 14.94
N GLY A 228 0.31 2.28 15.02
CA GLY A 228 1.31 1.21 14.91
C GLY A 228 1.51 0.69 13.49
N GLY A 229 1.03 1.45 12.49
CA GLY A 229 1.24 1.19 11.08
C GLY A 229 2.67 1.53 10.61
N TYR A 230 2.88 1.41 9.30
CA TYR A 230 4.19 1.45 8.67
C TYR A 230 5.06 2.64 9.09
N VAL A 231 4.51 3.84 9.22
CA VAL A 231 5.29 5.04 9.53
C VAL A 231 5.81 5.01 10.96
N GLU A 232 4.96 4.66 11.92
CA GLU A 232 5.32 4.50 13.33
C GLU A 232 6.38 3.39 13.47
N ARG A 233 6.19 2.26 12.76
CA ARG A 233 7.18 1.17 12.75
C ARG A 233 8.50 1.57 12.10
N LEU A 234 8.47 2.43 11.09
CA LEU A 234 9.67 2.98 10.47
C LEU A 234 10.41 3.90 11.45
N ALA A 235 9.70 4.72 12.22
CA ALA A 235 10.28 5.54 13.27
C ALA A 235 10.92 4.68 14.36
N GLU A 236 10.22 3.64 14.85
CA GLU A 236 10.73 2.67 15.82
C GLU A 236 12.00 1.98 15.30
N ALA A 237 11.99 1.47 14.06
CA ALA A 237 13.14 0.83 13.45
C ALA A 237 14.36 1.77 13.36
N LYS A 238 14.14 3.03 12.97
CA LYS A 238 15.20 4.05 12.92
C LYS A 238 15.75 4.39 14.31
N GLN A 239 14.89 4.48 15.33
CA GLN A 239 15.33 4.68 16.73
C GLN A 239 16.18 3.51 17.24
N GLN A 240 15.95 2.30 16.73
CA GLN A 240 16.78 1.13 17.00
C GLN A 240 18.09 1.09 16.19
N GLY A 241 18.35 2.12 15.37
CA GLY A 241 19.55 2.23 14.55
C GLY A 241 19.50 1.48 13.22
N LEU A 242 18.33 0.94 12.84
CA LEU A 242 18.15 0.36 11.51
C LEU A 242 18.09 1.47 10.45
N THR A 243 18.63 1.20 9.27
CA THR A 243 18.64 2.14 8.15
C THR A 243 18.37 1.40 6.83
N GLY A 244 18.01 2.16 5.78
CA GLY A 244 17.80 1.63 4.44
C GLY A 244 16.79 0.49 4.39
N GLU A 245 17.10 -0.56 3.63
CA GLU A 245 16.23 -1.73 3.46
C GLU A 245 15.92 -2.45 4.78
N ALA A 246 16.85 -2.48 5.74
CA ALA A 246 16.60 -3.14 7.02
C ALA A 246 15.49 -2.44 7.80
N ALA A 247 15.51 -1.09 7.84
CA ALA A 247 14.45 -0.31 8.49
C ALA A 247 13.10 -0.46 7.78
N ILE A 248 13.10 -0.43 6.44
CA ILE A 248 11.88 -0.60 5.64
C ILE A 248 11.30 -1.99 5.86
N LEU A 249 12.10 -3.05 5.78
CA LEU A 249 11.62 -4.42 5.96
C LEU A 249 11.03 -4.63 7.35
N GLU A 250 11.73 -4.14 8.38
CA GLU A 250 11.23 -4.23 9.75
C GLU A 250 9.89 -3.49 9.90
N ALA A 251 9.79 -2.27 9.36
CA ALA A 251 8.57 -1.49 9.39
C ALA A 251 7.41 -2.18 8.66
N ARG A 252 7.66 -2.73 7.47
CA ARG A 252 6.66 -3.44 6.68
C ARG A 252 6.15 -4.69 7.36
N VAL A 253 7.03 -5.46 8.01
CA VAL A 253 6.64 -6.67 8.74
C VAL A 253 5.80 -6.32 9.96
N TRP A 254 6.29 -5.40 10.81
CA TRP A 254 5.60 -5.05 12.05
C TRP A 254 4.30 -4.26 11.86
N ALA A 255 4.08 -3.68 10.68
CA ALA A 255 2.81 -3.05 10.33
C ALA A 255 1.63 -4.04 10.26
N PHE A 256 1.91 -5.36 10.21
CA PHE A 256 0.90 -6.42 10.31
C PHE A 256 0.68 -6.93 11.74
N TRP A 257 1.40 -6.41 12.74
CA TRP A 257 1.17 -6.77 14.13
C TRP A 257 -0.05 -6.04 14.68
N ASP A 258 -1.05 -6.78 15.14
CA ASP A 258 -2.23 -6.26 15.79
C ASP A 258 -2.07 -6.36 17.32
N PRO A 259 -1.93 -5.21 18.03
CA PRO A 259 -1.77 -5.21 19.48
C PRO A 259 -3.05 -5.61 20.22
N GLN A 260 -4.24 -5.44 19.64
CA GLN A 260 -5.50 -5.83 20.29
C GLN A 260 -5.69 -7.35 20.28
N ARG A 261 -5.17 -8.01 19.23
CA ARG A 261 -5.21 -9.48 19.07
C ARG A 261 -3.95 -10.18 19.58
N GLU A 262 -2.95 -9.42 20.03
CA GLU A 262 -1.61 -9.90 20.39
C GLU A 262 -1.05 -10.87 19.33
N GLY A 263 -1.20 -10.52 18.04
CA GLY A 263 -0.87 -11.44 16.95
C GLY A 263 -0.78 -10.80 15.57
N TRP A 264 -0.33 -11.61 14.60
CA TRP A 264 -0.16 -11.20 13.20
C TRP A 264 -1.50 -11.17 12.46
N ASN A 265 -1.90 -9.99 11.98
CA ASN A 265 -3.10 -9.77 11.18
C ASN A 265 -2.74 -9.59 9.70
N ALA A 266 -2.54 -10.70 8.99
CA ALA A 266 -2.28 -10.74 7.55
C ALA A 266 -3.11 -11.84 6.89
N PRO A 267 -4.44 -11.68 6.73
CA PRO A 267 -5.33 -12.76 6.29
C PRO A 267 -5.02 -13.27 4.88
N GLY A 268 -4.49 -12.42 4.00
CA GLY A 268 -4.08 -12.80 2.64
C GLY A 268 -2.71 -13.48 2.53
N LEU A 269 -1.97 -13.64 3.63
CA LEU A 269 -0.65 -14.28 3.65
C LEU A 269 -0.71 -15.57 4.45
N SER A 270 -0.81 -16.74 3.81
CA SER A 270 -0.82 -18.03 4.50
C SER A 270 0.48 -18.25 5.29
N ALA A 271 0.39 -18.84 6.49
CA ALA A 271 1.55 -19.52 7.04
C ALA A 271 1.72 -20.84 6.25
N TYR A 272 2.94 -21.18 5.87
CA TYR A 272 3.24 -22.50 5.31
C TYR A 272 3.52 -23.49 6.44
N ASP A 273 3.35 -24.78 6.19
CA ASP A 273 3.43 -25.85 7.21
C ASP A 273 4.78 -25.87 7.96
N ASP A 274 5.82 -25.29 7.38
CA ASP A 274 7.20 -25.30 7.87
C ASP A 274 7.72 -23.94 8.39
N ILE A 275 6.95 -22.86 8.28
CA ILE A 275 7.38 -21.52 8.75
C ILE A 275 6.34 -20.81 9.59
N SER A 276 6.80 -19.95 10.50
CA SER A 276 5.90 -19.13 11.30
C SER A 276 5.18 -18.08 10.44
N LYS A 277 4.02 -17.61 10.92
CA LYS A 277 3.28 -16.52 10.28
C LYS A 277 4.14 -15.27 10.06
N GLN A 278 4.96 -14.92 11.05
CA GLN A 278 5.91 -13.81 10.96
C GLN A 278 6.91 -13.99 9.81
N GLU A 279 7.47 -15.20 9.69
CA GLU A 279 8.45 -15.51 8.66
C GLU A 279 7.82 -15.48 7.27
N SER A 280 6.59 -15.98 7.12
CA SER A 280 5.82 -15.85 5.86
C SER A 280 5.61 -14.38 5.47
N ILE A 281 5.19 -13.54 6.42
CA ILE A 281 5.05 -12.09 6.19
C ILE A 281 6.40 -11.49 5.77
N ARG A 282 7.48 -11.79 6.49
CA ARG A 282 8.82 -11.27 6.16
C ARG A 282 9.29 -11.68 4.76
N GLN A 283 9.03 -12.92 4.34
CA GLN A 283 9.39 -13.39 2.99
C GLN A 283 8.61 -12.66 1.91
N ASP A 284 7.29 -12.51 2.03
CA ASP A 284 6.49 -11.75 1.06
C ASP A 284 6.91 -10.27 1.01
N GLN A 285 7.04 -9.63 2.17
CA GLN A 285 7.44 -8.21 2.23
C GLN A 285 8.82 -7.99 1.60
N LYS A 286 9.78 -8.90 1.85
CA LYS A 286 11.11 -8.86 1.23
C LYS A 286 11.03 -9.05 -0.29
N ARG A 287 10.21 -9.99 -0.79
CA ARG A 287 9.99 -10.18 -2.23
C ARG A 287 9.45 -8.90 -2.88
N ARG A 288 8.41 -8.30 -2.29
CA ARG A 288 7.81 -7.06 -2.80
C ARG A 288 8.80 -5.90 -2.83
N MET A 289 9.59 -5.74 -1.76
CA MET A 289 10.68 -4.76 -1.72
C MET A 289 11.69 -4.94 -2.85
N GLY A 290 12.10 -6.18 -3.12
CA GLY A 290 13.01 -6.50 -4.24
C GLY A 290 12.44 -6.07 -5.59
N MET A 291 11.17 -6.38 -5.86
CA MET A 291 10.50 -5.98 -7.10
C MET A 291 10.39 -4.45 -7.24
N ILE A 292 10.13 -3.73 -6.14
CA ILE A 292 10.12 -2.26 -6.14
C ILE A 292 11.51 -1.71 -6.48
N ALA A 293 12.56 -2.25 -5.86
CA ALA A 293 13.93 -1.83 -6.10
C ALA A 293 14.35 -2.06 -7.57
N GLU A 294 14.08 -3.25 -8.11
CA GLU A 294 14.36 -3.58 -9.52
C GLU A 294 13.60 -2.67 -10.49
N ALA A 295 12.33 -2.37 -10.21
CA ALA A 295 11.52 -1.48 -11.05
C ALA A 295 12.01 -0.02 -10.99
N LEU A 296 12.44 0.43 -9.82
CA LEU A 296 13.01 1.76 -9.64
C LEU A 296 14.35 1.89 -10.39
N GLU A 297 15.25 0.90 -10.25
CA GLU A 297 16.52 0.87 -10.97
C GLU A 297 16.28 0.89 -12.49
N SER A 298 15.36 0.06 -12.98
CA SER A 298 15.01 0.05 -14.41
C SER A 298 14.45 1.39 -14.90
N TYR A 299 13.64 2.05 -14.08
CA TYR A 299 13.11 3.38 -14.40
C TYR A 299 14.23 4.43 -14.52
N GLU A 300 15.19 4.41 -13.60
CA GLU A 300 16.34 5.34 -13.60
C GLU A 300 17.25 5.11 -14.81
N GLN A 301 17.56 3.86 -15.14
CA GLN A 301 18.34 3.50 -16.33
C GLN A 301 17.67 4.00 -17.62
N GLN A 302 16.34 3.83 -17.74
CA GLN A 302 15.59 4.33 -18.89
C GLN A 302 15.59 5.86 -18.97
N ARG A 303 15.48 6.57 -17.85
CA ARG A 303 15.57 8.04 -17.84
C ARG A 303 16.97 8.54 -18.20
N GLY A 304 18.01 7.88 -17.71
CA GLY A 304 19.40 8.18 -18.05
C GLY A 304 19.66 8.01 -19.55
N ALA A 305 19.24 6.87 -20.12
CA ALA A 305 19.38 6.59 -21.55
C ALA A 305 18.62 7.61 -22.43
N VAL A 306 17.42 8.05 -22.01
CA VAL A 306 16.67 9.10 -22.73
C VAL A 306 17.35 10.47 -22.64
N ALA A 307 17.98 10.79 -21.50
CA ALA A 307 18.75 12.02 -21.34
C ALA A 307 20.00 12.04 -22.25
N GLU A 308 20.68 10.89 -22.38
CA GLU A 308 21.85 10.73 -23.26
C GLU A 308 21.48 10.67 -24.75
N ALA A 309 20.33 10.09 -25.10
CA ALA A 309 19.87 9.95 -26.48
C ALA A 309 19.30 11.24 -27.10
N LYS A 310 19.11 12.32 -26.33
CA LYS A 310 18.70 13.62 -26.91
C LYS A 310 19.85 14.19 -27.76
N PRO A 311 19.70 14.28 -29.10
CA PRO A 311 20.76 14.80 -29.95
C PRO A 311 21.01 16.27 -29.63
N GLN A 312 22.28 16.67 -29.56
CA GLN A 312 22.69 18.06 -29.66
C GLN A 312 21.99 18.68 -30.86
N THR A 313 21.10 19.64 -30.59
CA THR A 313 20.33 20.36 -31.60
C THR A 313 21.31 20.96 -32.61
N ARG A 314 21.33 20.39 -33.82
CA ARG A 314 21.91 21.00 -35.01
C ARG A 314 21.16 22.32 -35.21
N THR A 315 21.84 23.43 -34.93
CA THR A 315 21.37 24.78 -35.20
C THR A 315 21.13 24.93 -36.70
N GLY A 316 19.87 24.95 -37.14
CA GLY A 316 19.55 25.09 -38.55
C GLY A 316 18.06 25.13 -38.87
N GLN A 317 17.55 26.35 -39.07
CA GLN A 317 16.36 26.74 -39.84
C GLN A 317 14.94 26.40 -39.31
N ARG A 318 14.38 27.45 -38.69
CA ARG A 318 12.95 27.83 -38.70
C ARG A 318 12.31 27.69 -40.09
N MET A 319 11.14 27.06 -40.13
CA MET A 319 9.99 27.50 -40.93
C MET A 319 8.72 27.29 -40.09
N ALA A 320 7.89 28.32 -40.00
CA ALA A 320 6.72 28.40 -39.15
C ALA A 320 5.48 27.78 -39.81
N THR A 321 4.65 27.08 -39.03
CA THR A 321 3.24 26.80 -39.38
C THR A 321 2.36 26.88 -38.13
N SER A 322 1.21 27.52 -38.32
CA SER A 322 0.20 27.96 -37.34
C SER A 322 -0.54 26.84 -36.58
N PRO A 323 -1.21 27.15 -35.45
CA PRO A 323 -1.93 26.18 -34.62
C PRO A 323 -3.38 25.92 -35.07
N PRO A 324 -3.93 24.69 -34.85
CA PRO A 324 -5.35 24.39 -35.00
C PRO A 324 -6.16 24.64 -33.71
N PRO A 325 -7.51 24.74 -33.81
CA PRO A 325 -8.38 25.25 -32.74
C PRO A 325 -8.78 24.21 -31.67
N GLU A 326 -9.13 24.75 -30.50
CA GLU A 326 -9.61 24.08 -29.29
C GLU A 326 -10.86 23.20 -29.50
N SER A 327 -10.92 22.09 -28.75
CA SER A 327 -12.12 21.26 -28.55
C SER A 327 -12.49 21.22 -27.05
N PRO A 328 -13.78 21.00 -26.71
CA PRO A 328 -14.39 21.47 -25.47
C PRO A 328 -14.14 20.58 -24.25
N LYS A 329 -14.23 21.23 -23.08
CA LYS A 329 -14.09 20.70 -21.72
C LYS A 329 -14.97 19.47 -21.45
N GLN A 330 -14.32 18.36 -21.11
CA GLN A 330 -14.94 17.15 -20.58
C GLN A 330 -15.20 17.33 -19.08
N ALA A 331 -16.41 17.02 -18.63
CA ALA A 331 -16.85 17.15 -17.25
C ALA A 331 -16.08 16.20 -16.30
N ASP A 332 -15.82 16.68 -15.08
CA ASP A 332 -15.10 16.00 -14.00
C ASP A 332 -15.87 14.75 -13.51
N PRO A 333 -15.37 13.52 -13.75
CA PRO A 333 -16.03 12.29 -13.34
C PRO A 333 -15.76 11.90 -11.87
N ASN A 334 -15.08 12.73 -11.07
CA ASN A 334 -14.71 12.37 -9.70
C ASN A 334 -15.85 12.43 -8.66
N LYS A 335 -17.09 12.75 -9.04
CA LYS A 335 -18.21 12.84 -8.08
C LYS A 335 -18.94 11.52 -7.78
N VAL A 336 -18.66 10.42 -8.49
CA VAL A 336 -19.43 9.17 -8.35
C VAL A 336 -18.71 8.09 -7.52
N ALA A 337 -17.41 8.26 -7.25
CA ALA A 337 -16.64 7.29 -6.45
C ALA A 337 -16.80 7.45 -4.92
N ASP A 338 -17.55 8.46 -4.46
CA ASP A 338 -17.65 8.81 -3.04
C ASP A 338 -18.75 8.05 -2.26
N LEU A 339 -19.47 7.09 -2.85
CA LEU A 339 -20.63 6.46 -2.18
C LEU A 339 -20.51 4.97 -1.79
N ILE A 340 -19.44 4.23 -2.16
CA ILE A 340 -19.47 2.75 -2.10
C ILE A 340 -18.50 2.11 -1.07
N ILE A 341 -17.57 2.82 -0.44
CA ILE A 341 -16.52 2.18 0.41
C ILE A 341 -16.63 2.47 1.92
N PHE A 342 -17.73 3.09 2.38
CA PHE A 342 -18.03 3.23 3.82
C PHE A 342 -19.55 3.08 4.12
N GLN A 343 -20.19 2.05 3.58
CA GLN A 343 -21.48 1.60 4.12
C GLN A 343 -21.26 0.47 5.12
N ASP A 344 -20.93 0.86 6.34
CA ASP A 344 -21.47 0.23 7.54
C ASP A 344 -21.87 1.36 8.50
N LYS A 345 -23.12 1.31 8.98
CA LYS A 345 -23.93 2.37 9.63
C LYS A 345 -24.46 3.49 8.74
N ALA A 346 -25.59 3.24 8.08
CA ALA A 346 -26.57 4.27 7.81
C ALA A 346 -27.36 4.61 9.09
N PRO A 347 -27.61 5.89 9.43
CA PRO A 347 -28.62 6.26 10.42
C PRO A 347 -30.03 6.07 9.83
N GLN A 348 -30.93 5.52 10.64
CA GLN A 348 -32.37 5.38 10.34
C GLN A 348 -32.99 6.77 10.04
N PRO A 349 -33.91 6.89 9.06
CA PRO A 349 -34.62 8.14 8.79
C PRO A 349 -35.51 8.51 9.97
N GLN A 350 -35.40 9.76 10.44
CA GLN A 350 -36.35 10.32 11.39
C GLN A 350 -37.73 10.45 10.71
N GLU A 351 -38.74 9.76 11.26
CA GLU A 351 -40.14 10.00 10.95
C GLU A 351 -40.49 11.46 11.28
N GLN A 352 -40.90 12.20 10.26
CA GLN A 352 -41.49 13.52 10.43
C GLN A 352 -42.91 13.34 10.95
N SER A 353 -43.12 13.71 12.21
CA SER A 353 -44.45 13.84 12.80
C SER A 353 -45.21 14.98 12.12
N GLU A 354 -46.24 14.65 11.34
CA GLU A 354 -47.25 15.60 10.88
C GLU A 354 -48.01 16.16 12.10
N GLN A 355 -47.81 17.45 12.37
CA GLN A 355 -48.70 18.22 13.25
C GLN A 355 -49.98 18.56 12.47
N LEU A 356 -51.03 17.77 12.68
CA LEU A 356 -52.39 18.15 12.33
C LEU A 356 -53.02 18.95 13.47
N ILE A 357 -53.19 20.24 13.19
CA ILE A 357 -54.00 21.19 13.95
C ILE A 357 -55.47 20.77 13.82
N SER A 358 -56.13 20.43 14.93
CA SER A 358 -57.59 20.55 15.02
C SER A 358 -57.97 21.39 16.23
N SER A 359 -58.46 22.59 15.95
CA SER A 359 -59.21 23.41 16.89
C SER A 359 -60.71 23.30 16.55
N ASN A 360 -61.53 23.15 17.59
CA ASN A 360 -62.96 23.45 17.67
C ASN A 360 -63.90 22.67 16.72
N TRP A 361 -64.69 21.73 17.26
CA TRP A 361 -66.08 21.91 17.71
C TRP A 361 -66.58 20.63 18.41
#